data_AF-F0JKY5-F1
#
_entry.id   AF-F0JKY5-F1
#
_cell.length_a   1.000
_cell.length_b   1.000
_cell.length_c   1.000
_cell.angle_alpha   90.00
_cell.angle_beta   90.00
_cell.angle_gamma   90.00
#
_symmetry.space_group_name_H-M   'P 1'
#
loop_
_entity.id
_entity.type
_entity.pdbx_description
1 polymer ?
#
loop_
_entity_poly.entity_id
_entity_poly.type
_entity_poly.pdbx_seq_one_letter_code
_entity_poly.pdbx_strand_id
1 'polypeptide(L)'
;MNGEVILQATFFLGGLAVLILAWRMRRLNRKPRLPGVSWWATGYAAIGLAAIGVGADFYYGDWIKGFATHLLLTGGVAVVWMGTHLFLEGRPGRLAVSVSCALLAGEALGVFWFYYIDPAYQVRLTLTCVVLLILSANLSMTLFLSSMDNRAVTAAGVCYSLFALFNGLRTIAILIHPERLAYYLSGTLAVVVTALMPLSLVAAQVAALYMLRDAARQRTRKAD
;
A
#
# COMPACT_ATOMS: atom_id res chain seq x y z
N MET A 1 -1.85 25.81 8.54
CA MET A 1 -1.43 26.02 7.13
C MET A 1 -0.15 25.27 6.75
N ASN A 2 1.00 25.45 7.41
CA ASN A 2 2.25 24.81 6.94
C ASN A 2 2.26 23.27 6.96
N GLY A 3 1.63 22.63 7.96
CA GLY A 3 1.65 21.17 8.10
C GLY A 3 0.87 20.41 7.00
N GLU A 4 -0.24 20.97 6.53
CA GLU A 4 -1.07 20.35 5.49
C GLU A 4 -0.37 20.35 4.12
N VAL A 5 0.24 21.48 3.76
CA VAL A 5 1.04 21.62 2.53
C VAL A 5 2.22 20.65 2.52
N ILE A 6 2.92 20.50 3.66
CA ILE A 6 4.02 19.54 3.79
C ILE A 6 3.52 18.11 3.60
N LEU A 7 2.37 17.76 4.18
CA LEU A 7 1.80 16.42 4.08
C LEU A 7 1.36 16.09 2.65
N GLN A 8 0.68 17.03 1.98
CA GLN A 8 0.29 16.91 0.57
C GLN A 8 1.52 16.76 -0.34
N ALA A 9 2.56 17.57 -0.13
CA ALA A 9 3.82 17.45 -0.86
C ALA A 9 4.48 16.08 -0.62
N THR A 10 4.45 15.59 0.62
CA THR A 10 4.98 14.26 0.98
C THR A 10 4.24 13.15 0.24
N PHE A 11 2.90 13.21 0.18
CA PHE A 11 2.09 12.25 -0.57
C PHE A 11 2.33 12.33 -2.08
N PHE A 12 2.39 13.54 -2.63
CA PHE A 12 2.61 13.73 -4.06
C PHE A 12 3.98 13.20 -4.49
N LEU A 13 5.05 13.60 -3.80
CA LEU A 13 6.42 13.16 -4.08
C LEU A 13 6.60 11.66 -3.80
N GLY A 14 6.02 11.17 -2.71
CA GLY A 14 6.02 9.74 -2.37
C GLY A 14 5.30 8.91 -3.43
N GLY A 15 4.12 9.36 -3.88
CA GLY A 15 3.37 8.71 -4.95
C GLY A 15 4.12 8.68 -6.27
N LEU A 16 4.77 9.79 -6.65
CA LEU A 16 5.63 9.85 -7.83
C LEU A 16 6.81 8.87 -7.72
N ALA A 17 7.47 8.80 -6.56
CA ALA A 17 8.54 7.85 -6.32
C ALA A 17 8.05 6.40 -6.48
N VAL A 18 6.89 6.06 -5.91
CA VAL A 18 6.28 4.73 -6.03
C VAL A 18 5.97 4.38 -7.49
N LEU A 19 5.44 5.33 -8.27
CA LEU A 19 5.19 5.14 -9.71
C LEU A 19 6.47 4.89 -10.51
N ILE A 20 7.52 5.68 -10.26
CA ILE A 20 8.81 5.52 -10.93
C ILE A 20 9.40 4.15 -10.64
N LEU A 21 9.34 3.70 -9.39
CA LEU A 21 9.81 2.36 -8.98
C LEU A 21 8.94 1.24 -9.58
N ALA A 22 7.63 1.43 -9.69
CA ALA A 22 6.72 0.46 -10.32
C ALA A 22 7.01 0.31 -11.82
N TRP A 23 7.27 1.43 -12.49
CA TRP A 23 7.72 1.42 -13.88
C TRP A 23 9.06 0.72 -14.05
N ARG A 24 10.01 0.94 -13.13
CA ARG A 24 11.30 0.25 -13.10
C ARG A 24 11.13 -1.26 -12.90
N MET A 25 10.24 -1.71 -12.00
CA MET A 25 9.89 -3.13 -11.84
C MET A 25 9.36 -3.72 -13.15
N ARG A 26 8.46 -3.02 -13.83
CA ARG A 26 7.90 -3.47 -15.12
C ARG A 26 8.96 -3.56 -16.21
N ARG A 27 9.94 -2.65 -16.25
CA ARG A 27 11.08 -2.72 -17.18
C ARG A 27 11.98 -3.92 -16.90
N LEU A 28 12.31 -4.17 -15.63
CA LEU A 28 13.13 -5.32 -15.23
C LEU A 28 12.42 -6.66 -15.51
N ASN A 29 11.10 -6.70 -15.44
CA ASN A 29 10.30 -7.91 -15.73
C ASN A 29 10.07 -8.19 -17.22
N ARG A 30 10.74 -7.49 -18.15
CA ARG A 30 10.50 -7.69 -19.60
C ARG A 30 10.99 -9.06 -20.08
N LYS A 31 12.23 -9.44 -19.74
CA LYS A 31 12.84 -10.74 -20.07
C LYS A 31 13.97 -11.03 -19.07
N PRO A 32 13.96 -12.17 -18.33
CA PRO A 32 12.87 -13.16 -18.23
C PRO A 32 11.67 -12.64 -17.44
N ARG A 33 10.45 -13.09 -17.79
CA ARG A 33 9.24 -12.79 -17.01
C ARG A 33 9.22 -13.64 -15.74
N LEU A 34 9.22 -12.99 -14.59
CA LEU A 34 9.05 -13.59 -13.28
C LEU A 34 7.57 -13.53 -12.87
N PRO A 35 7.02 -14.61 -12.30
CA PRO A 35 5.62 -14.66 -11.87
C PRO A 35 5.37 -13.63 -10.76
N GLY A 36 4.16 -13.05 -10.68
CA GLY A 36 3.80 -12.09 -9.62
C GLY A 36 4.32 -10.66 -9.79
N VAL A 37 5.43 -10.44 -10.49
CA VAL A 37 6.06 -9.11 -10.61
C VAL A 37 5.21 -8.10 -11.38
N SER A 38 4.46 -8.56 -12.39
CA SER A 38 3.50 -7.69 -13.08
C SER A 38 2.36 -7.24 -12.15
N TRP A 39 1.97 -8.08 -11.20
CA TRP A 39 0.96 -7.74 -10.20
C TRP A 39 1.53 -6.72 -9.22
N TRP A 40 2.76 -6.90 -8.73
CA TRP A 40 3.45 -5.87 -7.94
C TRP A 40 3.48 -4.53 -8.65
N ALA A 41 3.93 -4.49 -9.91
CA ALA A 41 4.00 -3.24 -10.66
C ALA A 41 2.63 -2.57 -10.81
N THR A 42 1.57 -3.33 -11.06
CA THR A 42 0.19 -2.80 -11.12
C THR A 42 -0.29 -2.31 -9.76
N GLY A 43 -0.06 -3.08 -8.69
CA GLY A 43 -0.48 -2.73 -7.34
C GLY A 43 0.23 -1.47 -6.84
N TYR A 44 1.55 -1.38 -7.00
CA TYR A 44 2.30 -0.16 -6.70
C TYR A 44 1.89 1.01 -7.59
N ALA A 45 1.55 0.78 -8.86
CA ALA A 45 1.03 1.85 -9.71
C ALA A 45 -0.29 2.41 -9.16
N ALA A 46 -1.21 1.55 -8.72
CA ALA A 46 -2.46 1.98 -8.07
C ALA A 46 -2.19 2.76 -6.77
N ILE A 47 -1.27 2.29 -5.92
CA ILE A 47 -0.89 3.00 -4.69
C ILE A 47 -0.27 4.38 -5.00
N GLY A 48 0.63 4.46 -5.99
CA GLY A 48 1.25 5.70 -6.40
C GLY A 48 0.24 6.72 -6.92
N LEU A 49 -0.74 6.27 -7.72
CA LEU A 49 -1.84 7.11 -8.19
C LEU A 49 -2.75 7.56 -7.04
N ALA A 50 -3.05 6.68 -6.07
CA ALA A 50 -3.81 7.04 -4.88
C ALA A 50 -3.10 8.13 -4.06
N ALA A 51 -1.80 7.98 -3.83
CA ALA A 51 -0.99 8.96 -3.10
C ALA A 51 -0.89 10.30 -3.84
N ILE A 52 -0.76 10.30 -5.17
CA ILE A 52 -0.82 11.53 -5.97
C ILE A 52 -2.20 12.16 -5.89
N GLY A 53 -3.28 11.38 -5.96
CA GLY A 53 -4.65 11.88 -5.81
C GLY A 53 -4.88 12.58 -4.48
N VAL A 54 -4.32 12.03 -3.39
CA VAL A 54 -4.31 12.63 -2.05
C VAL A 54 -3.43 13.90 -1.99
N GLY A 55 -2.26 13.90 -2.63
CA GLY A 55 -1.35 15.05 -2.63
C GLY A 55 -1.78 16.21 -3.54
N ALA A 56 -2.54 15.93 -4.59
CA ALA A 56 -3.09 16.89 -5.54
C ALA A 56 -4.56 17.23 -5.23
N ASP A 57 -4.92 17.18 -3.94
CA ASP A 57 -6.28 17.35 -3.44
C ASP A 57 -6.97 18.60 -4.03
N PHE A 58 -6.26 19.72 -4.22
CA PHE A 58 -6.86 20.93 -4.77
C PHE A 58 -7.43 20.82 -6.20
N TYR A 59 -7.06 19.79 -6.97
CA TYR A 59 -7.40 19.68 -8.40
C TYR A 59 -8.57 18.73 -8.71
N TYR A 60 -9.06 17.96 -7.74
CA TYR A 60 -10.05 16.90 -7.97
C TYR A 60 -11.33 17.10 -7.15
N GLY A 61 -12.44 16.52 -7.60
CA GLY A 61 -13.69 16.54 -6.84
C GLY A 61 -13.66 15.58 -5.64
N ASP A 62 -14.47 15.85 -4.62
CA ASP A 62 -14.55 15.09 -3.36
C ASP A 62 -14.72 13.57 -3.53
N TRP A 63 -15.35 13.15 -4.64
CA TRP A 63 -15.52 11.73 -4.95
C TRP A 63 -14.20 11.02 -5.26
N ILE A 64 -13.32 11.67 -6.03
CA ILE A 64 -11.99 11.12 -6.33
C ILE A 64 -11.16 11.09 -5.05
N LYS A 65 -11.25 12.16 -4.23
CA LYS A 65 -10.52 12.33 -2.97
C LYS A 65 -10.88 11.32 -1.89
N GLY A 66 -12.18 10.98 -1.79
CA GLY A 66 -12.72 10.23 -0.65
C GLY A 66 -13.09 8.79 -0.95
N PHE A 67 -13.26 8.42 -2.22
CA PHE A 67 -13.66 7.06 -2.60
C PHE A 67 -12.61 6.36 -3.46
N ALA A 68 -12.20 7.00 -4.56
CA ALA A 68 -11.28 6.36 -5.52
C ALA A 68 -9.87 6.16 -4.94
N THR A 69 -9.33 7.16 -4.23
CA THR A 69 -8.01 7.08 -3.58
C THR A 69 -7.94 5.97 -2.53
N HIS A 70 -8.98 5.79 -1.71
CA HIS A 70 -9.06 4.74 -0.69
C HIS A 70 -8.99 3.35 -1.35
N LEU A 71 -9.86 3.10 -2.33
CA LEU A 71 -9.92 1.81 -3.04
C LEU A 71 -8.67 1.53 -3.87
N LEU A 72 -8.07 2.55 -4.50
CA LEU A 72 -6.81 2.37 -5.22
C LEU A 72 -5.66 2.01 -4.27
N LEU A 73 -5.64 2.60 -3.06
CA LEU A 73 -4.61 2.34 -2.07
C LEU A 73 -4.73 0.91 -1.51
N THR A 74 -5.89 0.51 -1.00
CA THR A 74 -6.10 -0.84 -0.45
C THR A 74 -6.10 -1.91 -1.52
N GLY A 75 -6.77 -1.66 -2.65
CA GLY A 75 -6.75 -2.54 -3.81
C GLY A 75 -5.32 -2.73 -4.34
N GLY A 76 -4.53 -1.67 -4.36
CA GLY A 76 -3.12 -1.73 -4.73
C GLY A 76 -2.30 -2.64 -3.80
N VAL A 77 -2.45 -2.50 -2.49
CA VAL A 77 -1.76 -3.37 -1.50
C VAL A 77 -2.24 -4.82 -1.62
N ALA A 78 -3.53 -5.06 -1.82
CA ALA A 78 -4.08 -6.40 -2.03
C ALA A 78 -3.49 -7.06 -3.30
N VAL A 79 -3.37 -6.30 -4.39
CA VAL A 79 -2.73 -6.79 -5.63
C VAL A 79 -1.25 -7.08 -5.42
N VAL A 80 -0.54 -6.27 -4.62
CA VAL A 80 0.85 -6.56 -4.24
C VAL A 80 0.92 -7.86 -3.45
N TRP A 81 0.01 -8.08 -2.49
CA TRP A 81 -0.02 -9.32 -1.70
C TRP A 81 -0.28 -10.57 -2.54
N MET A 82 -1.27 -10.52 -3.43
CA MET A 82 -1.53 -11.59 -4.40
C MET A 82 -0.32 -11.85 -5.32
N GLY A 83 0.33 -10.77 -5.77
CA GLY A 83 1.57 -10.85 -6.54
C GLY A 83 2.70 -11.53 -5.77
N THR A 84 2.80 -11.30 -4.45
CA THR A 84 3.82 -11.90 -3.59
C THR A 84 3.62 -13.40 -3.45
N HIS A 85 2.39 -13.88 -3.24
CA HIS A 85 2.09 -15.31 -3.27
C HIS A 85 2.45 -15.92 -4.64
N LEU A 86 2.07 -15.26 -5.74
CA LEU A 86 2.40 -15.75 -7.07
C LEU A 86 3.91 -15.80 -7.34
N PHE A 87 4.67 -14.85 -6.80
CA PHE A 87 6.14 -14.81 -6.93
C PHE A 87 6.83 -15.91 -6.10
N LEU A 88 6.41 -16.11 -4.86
CA LEU A 88 7.06 -17.03 -3.92
C LEU A 88 6.59 -18.48 -4.10
N GLU A 89 5.29 -18.70 -4.31
CA GLU A 89 4.67 -20.02 -4.33
C GLU A 89 4.29 -20.48 -5.76
N GLY A 90 4.43 -19.61 -6.76
CA GLY A 90 4.08 -19.92 -8.16
C GLY A 90 2.57 -19.97 -8.45
N ARG A 91 1.71 -19.70 -7.47
CA ARG A 91 0.25 -19.66 -7.62
C ARG A 91 -0.35 -18.53 -6.79
N PRO A 92 -1.46 -17.90 -7.23
CA PRO A 92 -2.18 -16.97 -6.37
C PRO A 92 -2.81 -17.77 -5.23
N GLY A 93 -2.45 -17.48 -3.98
CA GLY A 93 -3.02 -18.15 -2.81
C GLY A 93 -4.53 -17.96 -2.78
N ARG A 94 -5.31 -19.05 -2.88
CA ARG A 94 -6.80 -18.96 -2.93
C ARG A 94 -7.37 -18.20 -1.74
N LEU A 95 -6.81 -18.44 -0.56
CA LEU A 95 -7.17 -17.73 0.67
C LEU A 95 -6.82 -16.24 0.59
N ALA A 96 -5.64 -15.88 0.07
CA ALA A 96 -5.25 -14.49 -0.10
C ALA A 96 -6.19 -13.75 -1.04
N VAL A 97 -6.63 -14.41 -2.13
CA VAL A 97 -7.63 -13.85 -3.06
C VAL A 97 -8.97 -13.65 -2.36
N SER A 98 -9.52 -14.68 -1.69
CA SER A 98 -10.83 -14.57 -1.05
C SER A 98 -10.86 -13.54 0.08
N VAL A 99 -9.82 -13.50 0.91
CA VAL A 99 -9.66 -12.51 1.99
C VAL A 99 -9.53 -11.10 1.40
N SER A 100 -8.72 -10.92 0.35
CA SER A 100 -8.58 -9.62 -0.32
C SER A 100 -9.91 -9.15 -0.90
N CYS A 101 -10.64 -10.01 -1.59
CA CYS A 101 -11.96 -9.67 -2.14
C CYS A 101 -12.96 -9.30 -1.05
N ALA A 102 -13.01 -10.07 0.05
CA ALA A 102 -13.91 -9.79 1.17
C ALA A 102 -13.59 -8.45 1.85
N LEU A 103 -12.30 -8.17 2.10
CA LEU A 103 -11.86 -6.91 2.69
C LEU A 103 -12.18 -5.72 1.79
N LEU A 104 -11.87 -5.80 0.49
CA LEU A 104 -12.14 -4.72 -0.45
C LEU A 104 -13.63 -4.49 -0.67
N ALA A 105 -14.45 -5.54 -0.69
CA ALA A 105 -15.90 -5.40 -0.78
C ALA A 105 -16.48 -4.75 0.49
N GLY A 106 -16.03 -5.19 1.67
CA GLY A 106 -16.45 -4.60 2.95
C GLY A 106 -16.03 -3.14 3.06
N GLU A 107 -14.80 -2.80 2.67
CA GLU A 107 -14.33 -1.42 2.62
C GLU A 107 -15.14 -0.59 1.62
N ALA A 108 -15.34 -1.07 0.39
CA ALA A 108 -16.10 -0.33 -0.62
C ALA A 108 -17.52 -0.01 -0.14
N LEU A 109 -18.20 -0.98 0.49
CA LEU A 109 -19.52 -0.78 1.10
C LEU A 109 -19.47 0.26 2.23
N GLY A 110 -18.49 0.14 3.14
CA GLY A 110 -18.32 1.06 4.26
C GLY A 110 -18.01 2.49 3.80
N VAL A 111 -17.04 2.66 2.89
CA VAL A 111 -16.66 3.96 2.34
C VAL A 111 -17.84 4.55 1.57
N PHE A 112 -18.58 3.77 0.79
CA PHE A 112 -19.80 4.23 0.10
C PHE A 112 -20.84 4.75 1.10
N TRP A 113 -21.15 3.97 2.15
CA TRP A 113 -22.12 4.34 3.18
C TRP A 113 -21.74 5.64 3.88
N PHE A 114 -20.51 5.73 4.39
CA PHE A 114 -20.02 6.91 5.11
C PHE A 114 -19.65 8.07 4.18
N TYR A 115 -19.77 7.92 2.86
CA TYR A 115 -19.63 9.00 1.89
C TYR A 115 -21.00 9.60 1.53
N TYR A 116 -21.98 8.77 1.19
CA TYR A 116 -23.27 9.21 0.66
C TYR A 116 -24.40 9.28 1.68
N ILE A 117 -24.40 8.43 2.71
CA ILE A 117 -25.54 8.26 3.62
C ILE A 117 -25.32 8.99 4.94
N ASP A 118 -24.20 8.71 5.63
CA ASP A 118 -23.81 9.40 6.87
C ASP A 118 -22.38 9.95 6.72
N PRO A 119 -22.22 11.18 6.19
CA PRO A 119 -20.92 11.73 5.84
C PRO A 119 -19.96 11.82 7.04
N ALA A 120 -19.02 10.88 7.12
CA ALA A 120 -18.02 10.82 8.20
C ALA A 120 -16.64 10.43 7.64
N TYR A 121 -15.81 11.43 7.31
CA TYR A 121 -14.51 11.20 6.67
C TYR A 121 -13.57 10.36 7.53
N GLN A 122 -13.49 10.64 8.83
CA GLN A 122 -12.64 9.88 9.75
C GLN A 122 -13.04 8.40 9.82
N VAL A 123 -14.32 8.06 9.68
CA VAL A 123 -14.77 6.66 9.67
C VAL A 123 -14.32 5.98 8.38
N ARG A 124 -14.46 6.63 7.22
CA ARG A 124 -13.92 6.13 5.94
C ARG A 124 -12.42 5.87 6.04
N LEU A 125 -11.68 6.83 6.59
CA LEU A 125 -10.24 6.73 6.79
C LEU A 125 -9.87 5.60 7.76
N THR A 126 -10.62 5.43 8.83
CA THR A 126 -10.43 4.35 9.81
C THR A 126 -10.62 2.98 9.15
N LEU A 127 -11.68 2.80 8.37
CA LEU A 127 -11.93 1.55 7.62
C LEU A 127 -10.75 1.22 6.70
N THR A 128 -10.29 2.19 5.93
CA THR A 128 -9.12 2.02 5.05
C THR A 128 -7.85 1.69 5.83
N CYS A 129 -7.59 2.36 6.96
CA CYS A 129 -6.42 2.06 7.80
C CYS A 129 -6.48 0.64 8.37
N VAL A 130 -7.66 0.17 8.80
CA VAL A 130 -7.85 -1.21 9.28
C VAL A 130 -7.60 -2.23 8.16
N VAL A 131 -8.14 -1.99 6.96
CA VAL A 131 -7.88 -2.88 5.82
C VAL A 131 -6.41 -2.90 5.45
N LEU A 132 -5.75 -1.74 5.38
CA LEU A 132 -4.31 -1.65 5.13
C LEU A 132 -3.48 -2.34 6.20
N LEU A 133 -3.85 -2.21 7.48
CA LEU A 133 -3.22 -2.94 8.59
C LEU A 133 -3.27 -4.44 8.34
N ILE A 134 -4.47 -4.98 8.08
CA ILE A 134 -4.67 -6.43 7.87
C ILE A 134 -3.88 -6.91 6.64
N LEU A 135 -4.02 -6.23 5.49
CA LEU A 135 -3.32 -6.62 4.25
C LEU A 135 -1.80 -6.57 4.42
N SER A 136 -1.28 -5.52 5.06
CA SER A 136 0.16 -5.33 5.22
C SER A 136 0.76 -6.27 6.26
N ALA A 137 0.03 -6.59 7.32
CA ALA A 137 0.42 -7.61 8.28
C ALA A 137 0.49 -9.00 7.63
N ASN A 138 -0.53 -9.36 6.84
CA ASN A 138 -0.53 -10.63 6.11
C ASN A 138 0.59 -10.71 5.07
N LEU A 139 0.81 -9.64 4.30
CA LEU A 139 1.92 -9.56 3.35
C LEU A 139 3.28 -9.69 4.03
N SER A 140 3.48 -9.02 5.16
CA SER A 140 4.68 -9.15 5.97
C SER A 140 4.88 -10.60 6.46
N MET A 141 3.82 -11.22 6.99
CA MET A 141 3.84 -12.62 7.43
C MET A 141 4.20 -13.57 6.27
N THR A 142 3.61 -13.40 5.08
CA THR A 142 3.96 -14.19 3.89
C THR A 142 5.45 -14.08 3.56
N LEU A 143 6.03 -12.87 3.62
CA LEU A 143 7.45 -12.65 3.34
C LEU A 143 8.33 -13.36 4.37
N PHE A 144 8.06 -13.20 5.67
CA PHE A 144 8.85 -13.84 6.72
C PHE A 144 8.75 -15.37 6.72
N LEU A 145 7.58 -15.93 6.41
CA LEU A 145 7.40 -17.39 6.35
C LEU A 145 8.06 -18.01 5.11
N SER A 146 8.21 -17.26 4.02
CA SER A 146 8.67 -17.81 2.75
C SER A 146 10.19 -17.97 2.63
N SER A 147 11.00 -17.07 3.20
CA SER A 147 12.45 -17.12 3.06
C SER A 147 13.16 -16.15 4.03
N MET A 148 13.34 -16.57 5.29
CA MET A 148 14.09 -15.76 6.28
C MET A 148 15.57 -15.55 5.89
N ASP A 149 16.13 -16.44 5.06
CA ASP A 149 17.55 -16.39 4.66
C ASP A 149 17.85 -15.31 3.62
N ASN A 150 16.83 -14.77 2.94
CA ASN A 150 17.02 -13.70 1.96
C ASN A 150 16.85 -12.33 2.62
N ARG A 151 17.97 -11.60 2.78
CA ARG A 151 18.00 -10.25 3.36
C ARG A 151 17.02 -9.28 2.71
N ALA A 152 16.80 -9.37 1.40
CA ALA A 152 15.88 -8.48 0.69
C ALA A 152 14.40 -8.81 1.00
N VAL A 153 14.08 -10.10 1.19
CA VAL A 153 12.74 -10.55 1.62
C VAL A 153 12.46 -10.09 3.05
N THR A 154 13.43 -10.29 3.95
CA THR A 154 13.35 -9.84 5.34
C THR A 154 13.20 -8.32 5.43
N ALA A 155 13.98 -7.56 4.65
CA ALA A 155 13.87 -6.10 4.60
C ALA A 155 12.49 -5.64 4.11
N ALA A 156 11.95 -6.28 3.06
CA ALA A 156 10.59 -5.99 2.58
C ALA A 156 9.55 -6.30 3.67
N GLY A 157 9.67 -7.44 4.35
CA GLY A 157 8.80 -7.84 5.46
C GLY A 157 8.80 -6.82 6.60
N VAL A 158 9.98 -6.37 7.05
CA VAL A 158 10.11 -5.32 8.07
C VAL A 158 9.43 -4.03 7.63
N CYS A 159 9.63 -3.60 6.38
CA CYS A 159 9.00 -2.38 5.87
C CYS A 159 7.47 -2.49 5.83
N TYR A 160 6.92 -3.66 5.48
CA TYR A 160 5.47 -3.91 5.55
C TYR A 160 4.95 -4.00 6.98
N SER A 161 5.72 -4.55 7.93
CA SER A 161 5.37 -4.50 9.35
C SER A 161 5.31 -3.07 9.87
N LEU A 162 6.27 -2.21 9.48
CA LEU A 162 6.24 -0.79 9.83
C LEU A 162 5.04 -0.09 9.20
N PHE A 163 4.74 -0.35 7.93
CA PHE A 163 3.56 0.19 7.27
C PHE A 163 2.26 -0.27 7.94
N ALA A 164 2.17 -1.54 8.36
CA ALA A 164 1.06 -2.07 9.14
C ALA A 164 0.94 -1.36 10.49
N LEU A 165 2.04 -1.24 11.23
CA LEU A 165 2.10 -0.54 12.52
C LEU A 165 1.63 0.90 12.39
N PHE A 166 2.07 1.62 11.37
CA PHE A 166 1.64 3.00 11.12
C PHE A 166 0.13 3.08 10.85
N ASN A 167 -0.44 2.18 10.05
CA ASN A 167 -1.89 2.11 9.87
C ASN A 167 -2.64 1.81 11.18
N GLY A 168 -2.10 0.92 12.03
CA GLY A 168 -2.67 0.61 13.34
C GLY A 168 -2.64 1.80 14.30
N LEU A 169 -1.48 2.46 14.42
CA LEU A 169 -1.33 3.66 15.25
C LEU A 169 -2.23 4.81 14.78
N ARG A 170 -2.38 4.98 13.47
CA ARG A 170 -3.29 5.98 12.90
C ARG A 170 -4.75 5.67 13.23
N THR A 171 -5.16 4.40 13.09
CA THR A 171 -6.50 3.93 13.50
C THR A 171 -6.77 4.28 14.96
N ILE A 172 -5.85 3.93 15.86
CA ILE A 172 -5.97 4.20 17.30
C ILE A 172 -6.06 5.72 17.56
N ALA A 173 -5.22 6.52 16.91
CA ALA A 173 -5.23 7.98 17.07
C ALA A 173 -6.57 8.61 16.66
N ILE A 174 -7.16 8.15 15.55
CA ILE A 174 -8.49 8.62 15.09
C ILE A 174 -9.58 8.23 16.09
N LEU A 175 -9.52 7.01 16.65
CA LEU A 175 -10.52 6.53 17.62
C LEU A 175 -10.46 7.28 18.96
N ILE A 176 -9.26 7.70 19.41
CA ILE A 176 -9.07 8.46 20.65
C ILE A 176 -9.49 9.94 20.46
N HIS A 177 -9.20 10.52 19.30
CA HIS A 177 -9.52 11.92 18.98
C HIS A 177 -10.36 12.04 17.69
N PRO A 178 -11.65 11.67 17.74
CA PRO A 178 -12.51 11.65 16.56
C PRO A 178 -12.92 13.07 16.15
N GLU A 179 -12.39 13.55 15.02
CA GLU A 179 -12.78 14.83 14.42
C GLU A 179 -13.50 14.59 13.08
N ARG A 180 -14.83 14.46 13.10
CA ARG A 180 -15.66 13.96 11.97
C ARG A 180 -15.33 14.54 10.58
N LEU A 181 -14.92 15.82 10.52
CA LEU A 181 -14.68 16.58 9.28
C LEU A 181 -13.21 17.00 9.08
N ALA A 182 -12.30 16.70 10.01
CA ALA A 182 -10.91 17.10 9.86
C ALA A 182 -10.19 16.21 8.84
N TYR A 183 -9.69 16.82 7.77
CA TYR A 183 -8.86 16.14 6.79
C TYR A 183 -7.44 15.96 7.36
N TYR A 184 -6.96 14.71 7.40
CA TYR A 184 -5.59 14.33 7.78
C TYR A 184 -5.11 14.66 9.21
N LEU A 185 -5.81 15.54 9.92
CA LEU A 185 -5.41 16.12 11.20
C LEU A 185 -6.28 15.57 12.33
N SER A 186 -6.09 14.31 12.71
CA SER A 186 -6.66 13.75 13.94
C SER A 186 -5.61 13.73 15.07
N GLY A 187 -4.97 14.88 15.27
CA GLY A 187 -3.87 15.07 16.22
C GLY A 187 -2.45 14.83 15.65
N THR A 188 -1.43 15.31 16.37
CA THR A 188 -0.02 15.32 15.96
C THR A 188 0.52 13.93 15.62
N LEU A 189 0.15 12.91 16.40
CA LEU A 189 0.59 11.54 16.17
C LEU A 189 0.09 11.00 14.82
N ALA A 190 -1.18 11.25 14.49
CA ALA A 190 -1.76 10.81 13.23
C ALA A 190 -1.05 11.44 12.03
N VAL A 191 -0.68 12.73 12.12
CA VAL A 191 0.07 13.44 11.07
C VAL A 191 1.46 12.85 10.87
N VAL A 192 2.21 12.66 11.96
CA VAL A 192 3.57 12.10 11.90
C VAL A 192 3.54 10.70 11.30
N VAL A 193 2.66 9.84 11.81
CA VAL A 193 2.52 8.47 11.31
C VAL A 193 2.11 8.47 9.84
N THR A 194 1.20 9.36 9.44
CA THR A 194 0.78 9.53 8.04
C THR A 194 1.95 9.94 7.13
N ALA A 195 2.83 10.83 7.59
CA ALA A 195 4.01 11.24 6.83
C ALA A 195 5.07 10.12 6.70
N LEU A 196 5.13 9.18 7.64
CA LEU A 196 6.06 8.05 7.61
C LEU A 196 5.59 6.89 6.72
N MET A 197 4.28 6.77 6.47
CA MET A 197 3.71 5.70 5.65
C MET A 197 4.26 5.64 4.21
N PRO A 198 4.39 6.75 3.46
CA PRO A 198 5.01 6.73 2.13
C PRO A 198 6.47 6.25 2.18
N LEU A 199 7.22 6.62 3.23
CA LEU A 199 8.63 6.24 3.36
C LEU A 199 8.80 4.74 3.55
N SER A 200 8.00 4.13 4.44
CA SER A 200 8.05 2.67 4.63
C SER A 200 7.61 1.91 3.38
N LEU A 201 6.62 2.42 2.65
CA LEU A 201 6.18 1.80 1.40
C LEU A 201 7.25 1.89 0.30
N VAL A 202 7.88 3.05 0.12
CA VAL A 202 8.99 3.23 -0.83
C VAL A 202 10.14 2.29 -0.47
N ALA A 203 10.50 2.19 0.81
CA ALA A 203 11.52 1.25 1.28
C ALA A 203 11.15 -0.21 0.98
N ALA A 204 9.90 -0.62 1.23
CA ALA A 204 9.40 -1.96 0.90
C ALA A 204 9.53 -2.25 -0.61
N GLN A 205 9.16 -1.29 -1.45
CA GLN A 205 9.23 -1.42 -2.91
C GLN A 205 10.67 -1.49 -3.41
N VAL A 206 11.59 -0.73 -2.81
CA VAL A 206 13.03 -0.82 -3.08
C VAL A 206 13.55 -2.21 -2.71
N ALA A 207 13.19 -2.74 -1.55
CA ALA A 207 13.55 -4.10 -1.15
C ALA A 207 13.01 -5.15 -2.14
N ALA A 208 11.77 -5.02 -2.60
CA ALA A 208 11.19 -5.88 -3.62
C ALA A 208 11.92 -5.79 -4.99
N LEU A 209 12.46 -4.63 -5.36
CA LEU A 209 13.33 -4.49 -6.53
C LEU A 209 14.65 -5.25 -6.39
N TYR A 210 15.23 -5.30 -5.17
CA TYR A 210 16.41 -6.14 -4.91
C TYR A 210 16.06 -7.62 -5.01
N MET A 211 14.94 -8.05 -4.41
CA MET A 211 14.43 -9.42 -4.56
C MET A 211 14.28 -9.81 -6.04
N LEU A 212 13.73 -8.91 -6.86
CA LEU A 212 13.57 -9.13 -8.30
C LEU A 212 14.91 -9.35 -9.02
N ARG A 213 15.91 -8.53 -8.69
CA ARG A 213 17.26 -8.62 -9.29
C ARG A 213 17.95 -9.93 -8.92
N ASP A 214 17.84 -10.33 -7.67
CA ASP A 214 18.48 -11.56 -7.19
C ASP A 214 17.81 -12.79 -7.81
N ALA A 215 16.48 -12.81 -7.89
CA ALA A 215 15.75 -13.87 -8.59
C ALA A 215 16.10 -13.95 -10.08
N ALA A 216 16.25 -12.80 -10.76
CA ALA A 216 16.65 -12.77 -12.17
C ALA A 216 18.07 -13.35 -12.36
N ARG A 217 19.04 -12.98 -11.50
CA ARG A 217 20.42 -13.48 -11.53
C ARG A 217 20.52 -14.99 -11.27
N GLN A 218 19.72 -15.50 -10.34
CA GLN A 218 19.70 -16.94 -10.06
C GLN A 218 19.14 -17.74 -11.25
N ARG A 219 18.18 -17.17 -11.99
CA ARG A 219 17.58 -17.83 -13.15
C ARG A 219 18.52 -17.89 -14.35
N THR A 220 19.31 -16.84 -14.59
CA THR A 220 20.33 -16.85 -15.64
C THR A 220 21.42 -17.88 -15.35
N ARG A 221 21.91 -17.96 -14.11
CA ARG A 221 22.93 -18.96 -13.71
C ARG A 221 22.49 -20.41 -13.82
N LYS A 222 21.18 -20.69 -13.81
CA LYS A 222 20.63 -22.05 -13.97
C LYS A 222 20.40 -22.43 -15.44
N ALA A 223 20.51 -21.47 -16.36
CA ALA A 223 20.32 -21.70 -17.79
C ALA A 223 21.65 -21.90 -18.54
N ASP A 224 22.78 -21.60 -17.87
CA ASP A 224 24.15 -21.90 -18.30
C ASP A 224 24.60 -23.24 -17.68
#